data_AF-A0A397SKR5-F1
#
_entry.id   AF-A0A397SKR5-F1
#
_cell.length_a   1.000
_cell.length_b   1.000
_cell.length_c   1.000
_cell.angle_alpha   90.00
_cell.angle_beta   90.00
_cell.angle_gamma   90.00
#
_symmetry.space_group_name_H-M   'P 1'
#
loop_
_entity.id
_entity.type
_entity.pdbx_description
1 polymer ?
#
loop_
_entity_poly.entity_id
_entity_poly.type
_entity_poly.pdbx_seq_one_letter_code
_entity_poly.pdbx_strand_id
1 'polypeptide(L)'
;MKNYLFFKRPIYFLLLNFIIWNIAFIPFVPASVAPYVDETYSSKPDLYDALLNTFFPISFVILLNASGESGSIKNKLLPLLDDVLYNTITWVIPLIVSFSYGDLLAIKIFSIVNMCLHVICAATAIYRWEKIGTCKFNGYVRTIYMFLVAFPDIAIPTFWIVNITTRHTFDSINMMFLILFVFLLVSLISFFIINLFYINYKLASVFVVIYFYAPNIIQTLLIILNWPINFYFVKACVFILVLSLTRNVSYFTDKVPNEFLATSTTLTQASLSMYVRSQFSNEDQKEIIDEKIDEMKRSMDENDKNTDEIKISMDEKDKHMDEMKRLMMDEMKKSMDEMKRSMMDEMKNSINEMKKNS
;
A
#
# COMPACT_ATOMS: atom_id res chain seq x y z
N MET A 1 -7.81 -36.93 34.71
CA MET A 1 -6.93 -36.30 35.70
C MET A 1 -5.74 -35.71 34.94
N LYS A 2 -5.75 -34.38 34.74
CA LYS A 2 -4.79 -33.64 33.90
C LYS A 2 -3.54 -33.31 34.70
N ASN A 3 -2.37 -33.74 34.23
CA ASN A 3 -1.07 -33.19 34.65
C ASN A 3 -0.42 -32.52 33.44
N TYR A 4 -0.62 -31.21 33.31
CA TYR A 4 0.16 -30.32 32.45
C TYR A 4 0.77 -29.25 33.34
N LEU A 5 2.03 -29.40 33.70
CA LEU A 5 2.81 -28.34 34.32
C LEU A 5 4.30 -28.62 34.13
N PHE A 6 4.81 -28.26 32.96
CA PHE A 6 6.20 -27.84 32.84
C PHE A 6 6.27 -26.72 31.81
N PHE A 7 6.38 -25.51 32.34
CA PHE A 7 6.56 -24.24 31.63
C PHE A 7 7.89 -24.27 30.88
N LYS A 8 7.91 -24.70 29.62
CA LYS A 8 8.95 -24.24 28.67
C LYS A 8 8.60 -22.79 28.32
N ARG A 9 9.11 -21.82 29.09
CA ARG A 9 9.06 -20.42 28.65
C ARG A 9 9.84 -20.31 27.34
N PRO A 10 9.22 -19.94 26.21
CA PRO A 10 9.95 -19.80 24.96
C PRO A 10 10.95 -18.65 25.10
N ILE A 11 12.15 -18.83 24.54
CA ILE A 11 13.22 -17.81 24.44
C ILE A 11 12.69 -16.47 23.90
N TYR A 12 11.64 -16.49 23.08
CA TYR A 12 10.93 -15.31 22.59
C TYR A 12 10.25 -14.48 23.69
N PHE A 13 9.77 -15.09 24.77
CA PHE A 13 9.22 -14.37 25.94
C PHE A 13 10.33 -13.69 26.75
N LEU A 14 11.52 -14.28 26.78
CA LEU A 14 12.71 -13.68 27.38
C LEU A 14 13.26 -12.54 26.52
N LEU A 15 13.27 -12.67 25.19
CA LEU A 15 13.68 -11.62 24.26
C LEU A 15 12.66 -10.46 24.22
N LEU A 16 11.36 -10.75 24.24
CA LEU A 16 10.32 -9.74 24.29
C LEU A 16 10.30 -9.04 25.65
N ASN A 17 10.45 -9.78 26.76
CA ASN A 17 10.67 -9.17 28.07
C ASN A 17 11.97 -8.37 28.08
N PHE A 18 13.04 -8.82 27.41
CA PHE A 18 14.31 -8.09 27.32
C PHE A 18 14.17 -6.82 26.48
N ILE A 19 13.45 -6.83 25.36
CA ILE A 19 13.24 -5.63 24.52
C ILE A 19 12.26 -4.68 25.20
N ILE A 20 11.17 -5.17 25.78
CA ILE A 20 10.22 -4.34 26.54
C ILE A 20 10.89 -3.79 27.79
N TRP A 21 11.65 -4.60 28.54
CA TRP A 21 12.39 -4.10 29.71
C TRP A 21 13.53 -3.18 29.32
N ASN A 22 14.32 -3.47 28.30
CA ASN A 22 15.43 -2.58 27.95
C ASN A 22 14.92 -1.32 27.24
N ILE A 23 13.94 -1.35 26.35
CA ILE A 23 13.41 -0.12 25.73
C ILE A 23 12.60 0.71 26.75
N ALA A 24 11.83 0.08 27.65
CA ALA A 24 11.10 0.81 28.69
C ALA A 24 11.99 1.26 29.88
N PHE A 25 13.12 0.57 30.14
CA PHE A 25 14.00 0.84 31.28
C PHE A 25 15.46 1.23 30.94
N ILE A 26 15.85 1.40 29.68
CA ILE A 26 17.10 2.09 29.33
C ILE A 26 17.13 3.55 29.84
N PRO A 27 16.01 4.28 30.06
CA PRO A 27 16.09 5.52 30.82
C PRO A 27 16.17 5.34 32.35
N PHE A 28 16.15 4.10 32.88
CA PHE A 28 16.02 3.79 34.30
C PHE A 28 17.21 3.01 34.93
N VAL A 29 18.38 2.99 34.30
CA VAL A 29 19.65 2.54 34.93
C VAL A 29 20.30 3.74 35.65
N PRO A 30 20.82 3.59 36.89
CA PRO A 30 20.60 4.57 37.96
C PRO A 30 21.33 5.90 37.78
N ALA A 31 20.51 6.96 37.73
CA ALA A 31 20.87 8.35 37.96
C ALA A 31 21.42 8.55 39.39
N SER A 32 22.71 8.25 39.60
CA SER A 32 23.39 8.57 40.86
C SER A 32 24.55 9.55 40.73
N VAL A 33 24.80 10.10 39.53
CA VAL A 33 26.00 10.97 39.32
C VAL A 33 25.74 12.24 38.49
N ALA A 34 24.56 12.44 37.89
CA ALA A 34 24.25 13.66 37.13
C ALA A 34 22.73 13.92 37.05
N PRO A 35 22.28 15.18 36.92
CA PRO A 35 20.89 15.48 36.61
C PRO A 35 20.50 14.80 35.29
N TYR A 36 19.37 14.11 35.29
CA TYR A 36 18.85 13.36 34.14
C TYR A 36 18.52 14.28 32.96
N VAL A 37 18.12 15.51 33.28
CA VAL A 37 17.87 16.61 32.33
C VAL A 37 19.13 17.46 32.23
N ASP A 38 19.60 17.69 31.01
CA ASP A 38 20.66 18.65 30.72
C ASP A 38 20.05 20.05 30.56
N GLU A 39 20.13 20.88 31.60
CA GLU A 39 19.55 22.23 31.62
C GLU A 39 20.23 23.19 30.63
N THR A 40 21.44 22.87 30.16
CA THR A 40 22.19 23.69 29.21
C THR A 40 21.95 23.29 27.75
N TYR A 41 21.16 22.24 27.52
CA TYR A 41 20.92 21.67 26.22
C TYR A 41 20.02 22.54 25.32
N SER A 42 20.36 22.62 24.03
CA SER A 42 19.56 23.28 23.01
C SER A 42 19.12 22.29 21.92
N SER A 43 17.81 22.03 21.83
CA SER A 43 17.27 20.99 20.95
C SER A 43 17.32 21.28 19.46
N LYS A 44 17.38 22.55 19.06
CA LYS A 44 17.21 22.95 17.65
C LYS A 44 18.29 22.38 16.72
N PRO A 45 19.59 22.64 16.92
CA PRO A 45 20.63 22.12 16.02
C PRO A 45 20.65 20.59 16.02
N ASP A 46 20.53 19.99 17.19
CA ASP A 46 20.60 18.55 17.36
C ASP A 46 19.39 17.82 16.77
N LEU A 47 18.22 18.45 16.70
CA LEU A 47 17.07 17.91 15.98
C LEU A 47 17.38 17.80 14.49
N TYR A 48 17.94 18.85 13.89
CA TYR A 48 18.33 18.81 12.48
C TYR A 48 19.41 17.74 12.22
N ASP A 49 20.42 17.68 13.08
CA ASP A 49 21.47 16.65 12.99
C ASP A 49 20.91 15.25 13.19
N ALA A 50 19.97 15.06 14.14
CA ALA A 50 19.31 13.79 14.36
C ALA A 50 18.50 13.36 13.15
N LEU A 51 17.75 14.27 12.54
CA LEU A 51 16.98 14.01 11.32
C LEU A 51 17.93 13.58 10.20
N LEU A 52 18.98 14.35 9.93
CA LEU A 52 19.95 14.04 8.87
C LEU A 52 20.63 12.69 9.10
N ASN A 53 21.13 12.44 10.31
CA ASN A 53 21.82 11.20 10.67
C ASN A 53 20.90 9.98 10.72
N THR A 54 19.59 10.18 10.91
CA THR A 54 18.59 9.10 10.92
C THR A 54 18.11 8.80 9.50
N PHE A 55 17.82 9.82 8.71
CA PHE A 55 17.36 9.64 7.34
C PHE A 55 18.45 9.11 6.42
N PHE A 56 19.73 9.42 6.64
CA PHE A 56 20.80 8.99 5.74
C PHE A 56 20.99 7.46 5.70
N PRO A 57 21.11 6.73 6.82
CA PRO A 57 21.23 5.27 6.82
C PRO A 57 19.92 4.59 6.43
N ILE A 58 18.77 5.13 6.86
CA ILE A 58 17.45 4.56 6.54
C ILE A 58 17.16 4.68 5.03
N SER A 59 17.48 5.83 4.42
CA SER A 59 17.40 5.99 2.96
C SER A 59 18.29 4.97 2.25
N PHE A 60 19.50 4.72 2.76
CA PHE A 60 20.41 3.70 2.23
C PHE A 60 19.85 2.27 2.34
N VAL A 61 19.24 1.91 3.47
CA VAL A 61 18.63 0.59 3.69
C VAL A 61 17.36 0.39 2.85
N ILE A 62 16.56 1.43 2.65
CA ILE A 62 15.39 1.41 1.75
C ILE A 62 15.83 1.33 0.28
N LEU A 63 16.85 2.10 -0.13
CA LEU A 63 17.43 2.08 -1.49
C LEU A 63 18.12 0.74 -1.83
N LEU A 64 18.61 0.00 -0.83
CA LEU A 64 19.39 -1.23 -1.03
C LEU A 64 18.63 -2.54 -0.82
N ASN A 65 17.29 -2.51 -0.81
CA ASN A 65 16.45 -3.69 -1.01
C ASN A 65 16.51 -4.73 0.14
N ALA A 66 15.47 -4.78 0.98
CA ALA A 66 15.25 -5.90 1.90
C ALA A 66 14.41 -7.01 1.24
N SER A 67 14.86 -7.47 0.07
CA SER A 67 14.47 -8.75 -0.51
C SER A 67 15.04 -9.87 0.38
N GLY A 68 14.16 -10.52 1.13
CA GLY A 68 14.52 -11.68 1.95
C GLY A 68 13.28 -12.47 2.28
N GLU A 69 13.27 -13.73 1.84
CA GLU A 69 12.18 -14.70 2.01
C GLU A 69 11.64 -14.76 3.44
N SER A 70 10.35 -15.09 3.55
CA SER A 70 9.57 -15.07 4.78
C SER A 70 9.98 -16.18 5.76
N GLY A 71 10.85 -15.83 6.72
CA GLY A 71 11.08 -16.66 7.90
C GLY A 71 9.95 -16.54 8.94
N SER A 72 9.61 -17.63 9.64
CA SER A 72 8.50 -17.65 10.63
C SER A 72 8.66 -16.66 11.80
N ILE A 73 9.91 -16.27 12.11
CA ILE A 73 10.24 -15.28 13.15
C ILE A 73 9.94 -13.86 12.65
N LYS A 74 10.28 -13.55 11.40
CA LYS A 74 10.05 -12.25 10.74
C LYS A 74 8.56 -11.89 10.77
N ASN A 75 7.69 -12.86 10.49
CA ASN A 75 6.24 -12.70 10.46
C ASN A 75 5.59 -12.42 11.82
N LYS A 76 6.30 -12.64 12.94
CA LYS A 76 5.78 -12.38 14.29
C LYS A 76 6.46 -11.19 14.94
N LEU A 77 7.78 -11.09 14.82
CA LEU A 77 8.58 -10.07 15.50
C LEU A 77 8.39 -8.69 14.87
N LEU A 78 8.28 -8.60 13.55
CA LEU A 78 8.10 -7.32 12.86
C LEU A 78 6.77 -6.63 13.23
N PRO A 79 5.60 -7.31 13.20
CA PRO A 79 4.35 -6.71 13.66
C PRO A 79 4.38 -6.25 15.13
N LEU A 80 5.06 -7.00 16.00
CA LEU A 80 5.22 -6.62 17.41
C LEU A 80 6.11 -5.39 17.55
N LEU A 81 7.19 -5.30 16.77
CA LEU A 81 8.04 -4.12 16.71
C LEU A 81 7.25 -2.89 16.25
N ASP A 82 6.37 -3.04 15.25
CA ASP A 82 5.52 -1.94 14.76
C ASP A 82 4.60 -1.40 15.86
N ASP A 83 3.93 -2.28 16.61
CA ASP A 83 3.11 -1.90 17.78
C ASP A 83 3.97 -1.20 18.85
N VAL A 84 5.17 -1.71 19.15
CA VAL A 84 6.06 -1.10 20.15
C VAL A 84 6.51 0.29 19.70
N LEU A 85 6.94 0.46 18.44
CA LEU A 85 7.37 1.75 17.89
C LEU A 85 6.24 2.77 17.91
N TYR A 86 5.04 2.38 17.45
CA TYR A 86 3.87 3.25 17.47
C TYR A 86 3.50 3.67 18.89
N ASN A 87 3.41 2.72 19.82
CA ASN A 87 3.09 2.98 21.23
C ASN A 87 4.15 3.85 21.92
N THR A 88 5.42 3.69 21.53
CA THR A 88 6.51 4.51 22.06
C THR A 88 6.31 5.98 21.73
N ILE A 89 5.90 6.28 20.50
CA ILE A 89 5.61 7.63 20.03
C ILE A 89 4.35 8.20 20.69
N THR A 90 3.30 7.39 20.79
CA THR A 90 2.00 7.86 21.23
C THR A 90 1.93 8.17 22.72
N TRP A 91 2.57 7.37 23.58
CA TRP A 91 2.47 7.56 25.03
C TRP A 91 3.77 7.40 25.82
N VAL A 92 4.75 6.60 25.38
CA VAL A 92 5.99 6.42 26.16
C VAL A 92 6.82 7.70 26.19
N ILE A 93 7.06 8.32 25.03
CA ILE A 93 7.82 9.58 24.93
C ILE A 93 7.16 10.69 25.78
N PRO A 94 5.85 10.98 25.62
CA PRO A 94 5.14 11.91 26.52
C PRO A 94 5.27 11.56 28.01
N LEU A 95 5.19 10.28 28.36
CA LEU A 95 5.28 9.83 29.76
C LEU A 95 6.68 10.08 30.34
N ILE A 96 7.75 9.71 29.62
CA ILE A 96 9.14 9.94 30.02
C ILE A 96 9.37 11.42 30.29
N VAL A 97 8.94 12.27 29.36
CA VAL A 97 9.04 13.74 29.50
C VAL A 97 8.29 14.23 30.74
N SER A 98 7.08 13.71 31.00
CA SER A 98 6.29 14.09 32.17
C SER A 98 6.90 13.72 33.52
N PHE A 99 7.78 12.72 33.56
CA PHE A 99 8.54 12.37 34.76
C PHE A 99 9.85 13.15 34.87
N SER A 100 10.41 13.58 33.74
CA SER A 100 11.67 14.33 33.68
C SER A 100 11.48 15.79 34.10
N TYR A 101 10.34 16.38 33.74
CA TYR A 101 9.97 17.74 34.12
C TYR A 101 8.82 17.66 35.13
N GLY A 102 9.14 17.91 36.40
CA GLY A 102 8.26 17.64 37.56
C GLY A 102 6.85 18.24 37.50
N ASP A 103 6.65 19.32 36.74
CA ASP A 103 5.40 20.08 36.67
C ASP A 103 4.52 19.77 35.43
N LEU A 104 4.58 18.55 34.91
CA LEU A 104 3.80 18.12 33.73
C LEU A 104 2.68 17.12 34.09
N LEU A 105 1.91 17.40 35.15
CA LEU A 105 0.82 16.52 35.63
C LEU A 105 -0.21 16.21 34.52
N ALA A 106 -0.58 17.20 33.72
CA ALA A 106 -1.53 17.03 32.62
C ALA A 106 -1.00 16.02 31.58
N ILE A 107 0.27 16.14 31.18
CA ILE A 107 0.91 15.20 30.24
C ILE A 107 1.00 13.81 30.86
N LYS A 108 1.29 13.71 32.15
CA LYS A 108 1.36 12.42 32.87
C LYS A 108 0.02 11.70 32.85
N ILE A 109 -1.07 12.39 33.19
CA ILE A 109 -2.43 11.82 33.17
C ILE A 109 -2.79 11.39 31.75
N PHE A 110 -2.60 12.27 30.77
CA PHE A 110 -2.85 11.97 29.35
C PHE A 110 -2.09 10.73 28.87
N SER A 111 -0.80 10.64 29.20
CA SER A 111 0.06 9.54 28.78
C SER A 111 -0.34 8.22 29.41
N ILE A 112 -0.73 8.21 30.69
CA ILE A 112 -1.19 7.00 31.39
C ILE A 112 -2.53 6.52 30.83
N VAL A 113 -3.46 7.45 30.57
CA VAL A 113 -4.76 7.10 29.96
C VAL A 113 -4.54 6.51 28.56
N ASN A 114 -3.70 7.15 27.72
CA ASN A 114 -3.35 6.62 26.40
C ASN A 114 -2.65 5.27 26.50
N MET A 115 -1.70 5.12 27.43
CA MET A 115 -1.01 3.84 27.67
C MET A 115 -2.03 2.73 27.90
N CYS A 116 -2.96 2.92 28.85
CA CYS A 116 -3.97 1.91 29.17
C CYS A 116 -4.79 1.53 27.93
N LEU A 117 -5.27 2.51 27.16
CA LEU A 117 -6.10 2.25 25.99
C LEU A 117 -5.33 1.53 24.86
N HIS A 118 -4.11 1.96 24.57
CA HIS A 118 -3.29 1.38 23.52
C HIS A 118 -2.75 -0.01 23.89
N VAL A 119 -2.37 -0.23 25.17
CA VAL A 119 -1.96 -1.54 25.67
C VAL A 119 -3.13 -2.52 25.62
N ILE A 120 -4.36 -2.09 25.92
CA ILE A 120 -5.55 -2.94 25.77
C ILE A 120 -5.75 -3.35 24.30
N CYS A 121 -5.61 -2.40 23.36
CA CYS A 121 -5.71 -2.71 21.93
C CYS A 121 -4.65 -3.72 21.49
N ALA A 122 -3.39 -3.50 21.85
CA ALA A 122 -2.27 -4.39 21.54
C ALA A 122 -2.45 -5.77 22.18
N ALA A 123 -2.76 -5.83 23.48
CA ALA A 123 -2.95 -7.08 24.21
C ALA A 123 -4.11 -7.90 23.64
N THR A 124 -5.22 -7.25 23.30
CA THR A 124 -6.39 -7.94 22.76
C THR A 124 -6.13 -8.45 21.33
N ALA A 125 -5.39 -7.70 20.51
CA ALA A 125 -4.94 -8.13 19.19
C ALA A 125 -3.97 -9.33 19.29
N ILE A 126 -2.99 -9.26 20.19
CA ILE A 126 -2.04 -10.34 20.45
C ILE A 126 -2.74 -11.58 20.99
N TYR A 127 -3.68 -11.43 21.93
CA TYR A 127 -4.39 -12.56 22.55
C TYR A 127 -5.09 -13.44 21.51
N ARG A 128 -5.64 -12.84 20.44
CA ARG A 128 -6.30 -13.59 19.36
C ARG A 128 -5.33 -14.41 18.51
N TRP A 129 -4.03 -14.06 18.47
CA TRP A 129 -2.99 -14.78 17.72
C TRP A 129 -3.34 -15.05 16.24
N GLU A 130 -4.17 -14.19 15.65
CA GLU A 130 -4.60 -14.33 14.26
C GLU A 130 -3.55 -13.77 13.30
N LYS A 131 -3.49 -14.32 12.08
CA LYS A 131 -2.70 -13.76 10.98
C LYS A 131 -3.55 -12.83 10.14
N ILE A 132 -2.94 -11.85 9.48
CA ILE A 132 -3.66 -10.89 8.61
C ILE A 132 -4.52 -11.58 7.55
N GLY A 133 -4.02 -12.62 6.88
CA GLY A 133 -4.79 -13.33 5.85
C GLY A 133 -5.96 -14.16 6.36
N THR A 134 -5.95 -14.53 7.64
CA THR A 134 -7.03 -15.30 8.30
C THR A 134 -8.00 -14.40 9.07
N CYS A 135 -7.60 -13.15 9.31
CA CYS A 135 -8.36 -12.18 10.07
C CYS A 135 -9.56 -11.74 9.25
N LYS A 136 -10.75 -12.20 9.63
CA LYS A 136 -12.00 -11.64 9.12
C LYS A 136 -12.11 -10.26 9.76
N PHE A 137 -11.91 -9.18 8.99
CA PHE A 137 -12.06 -7.78 9.42
C PHE A 137 -13.48 -7.54 9.98
N ASN A 138 -13.71 -8.01 11.20
CA ASN A 138 -15.00 -8.10 11.88
C ASN A 138 -15.23 -6.86 12.75
N GLY A 139 -16.34 -6.84 13.50
CA GLY A 139 -16.69 -5.72 14.36
C GLY A 139 -15.59 -5.30 15.34
N TYR A 140 -14.87 -6.25 15.94
CA TYR A 140 -13.79 -5.96 16.90
C TYR A 140 -12.54 -5.36 16.22
N VAL A 141 -12.11 -5.91 15.08
CA VAL A 141 -10.98 -5.36 14.30
C VAL A 141 -11.30 -3.95 13.84
N ARG A 142 -12.54 -3.73 13.41
CA ARG A 142 -13.05 -2.39 13.08
C ARG A 142 -13.02 -1.46 14.30
N THR A 143 -13.35 -1.94 15.50
CA THR A 143 -13.23 -1.13 16.73
C THR A 143 -11.79 -0.72 17.01
N ILE A 144 -10.81 -1.64 16.91
CA ILE A 144 -9.39 -1.28 17.08
C ILE A 144 -8.97 -0.25 16.03
N TYR A 145 -9.31 -0.48 14.77
CA TYR A 145 -9.00 0.42 13.67
C TYR A 145 -9.55 1.82 13.93
N MET A 146 -10.86 1.91 14.21
CA MET A 146 -11.52 3.18 14.50
C MET A 146 -10.90 3.86 15.70
N PHE A 147 -10.54 3.11 16.74
CA PHE A 147 -9.85 3.65 17.90
C PHE A 147 -8.48 4.23 17.52
N LEU A 148 -7.60 3.45 16.90
CA LEU A 148 -6.22 3.88 16.60
C LEU A 148 -6.13 5.00 15.54
N VAL A 149 -7.16 5.17 14.72
CA VAL A 149 -7.23 6.29 13.77
C VAL A 149 -7.90 7.51 14.40
N ALA A 150 -9.12 7.36 14.94
CA ALA A 150 -9.92 8.52 15.34
C ALA A 150 -9.58 9.05 16.74
N PHE A 151 -9.17 8.19 17.67
CA PHE A 151 -8.90 8.64 19.04
C PHE A 151 -7.66 9.54 19.11
N PRO A 152 -6.48 9.18 18.57
CA PRO A 152 -5.32 10.06 18.58
C PRO A 152 -5.57 11.40 17.88
N ASP A 153 -6.35 11.40 16.80
CA ASP A 153 -6.67 12.60 16.02
C ASP A 153 -7.52 13.62 16.78
N ILE A 154 -8.34 13.16 17.73
CA ILE A 154 -9.09 14.06 18.62
C ILE A 154 -8.28 14.37 19.87
N ALA A 155 -7.76 13.34 20.53
CA ALA A 155 -7.19 13.44 21.86
C ALA A 155 -5.87 14.22 21.87
N ILE A 156 -4.95 13.93 20.93
CA ILE A 156 -3.63 14.59 20.89
C ILE A 156 -3.79 16.09 20.59
N PRO A 157 -4.47 16.53 19.50
CA PRO A 157 -4.58 17.96 19.21
C PRO A 157 -5.34 18.72 20.30
N THR A 158 -6.46 18.18 20.79
CA THR A 158 -7.23 18.81 21.86
C THR A 158 -6.39 18.98 23.13
N PHE A 159 -5.66 17.94 23.53
CA PHE A 159 -4.80 17.97 24.69
C PHE A 159 -3.73 19.07 24.55
N TRP A 160 -3.01 19.12 23.42
CA TRP A 160 -1.93 20.10 23.25
C TRP A 160 -2.43 21.53 23.08
N ILE A 161 -3.57 21.75 22.43
CA ILE A 161 -4.23 23.07 22.39
C ILE A 161 -4.53 23.56 23.80
N VAL A 162 -5.16 22.71 24.63
CA VAL A 162 -5.48 23.07 26.02
C VAL A 162 -4.20 23.33 26.82
N ASN A 163 -3.19 22.45 26.70
CA ASN A 163 -1.93 22.59 27.44
C ASN A 163 -1.16 23.87 27.06
N ILE A 164 -1.03 24.19 25.77
CA ILE A 164 -0.36 25.42 25.30
C ILE A 164 -1.12 26.66 25.79
N THR A 165 -2.44 26.65 25.66
CA THR A 165 -3.29 27.79 26.03
C THR A 165 -3.29 28.04 27.54
N THR A 166 -3.38 26.99 28.35
CA THR A 166 -3.40 27.10 29.83
C THR A 166 -2.06 27.49 30.41
N ARG A 167 -0.94 27.14 29.77
CA ARG A 167 0.39 27.56 30.20
C ARG A 167 0.75 28.99 29.79
N HIS A 168 -0.07 29.63 28.95
CA HIS A 168 0.18 30.98 28.40
C HIS A 168 1.56 31.11 27.70
N THR A 169 2.07 30.01 27.14
CA THR A 169 3.37 29.98 26.44
C THR A 169 3.17 30.20 24.94
N PHE A 170 3.08 31.46 24.52
CA PHE A 170 2.81 31.86 23.12
C PHE A 170 4.08 32.35 22.39
N ASP A 171 5.20 31.64 22.54
CA ASP A 171 6.34 31.86 21.65
C ASP A 171 6.04 31.38 20.22
N SER A 172 6.93 31.70 19.28
CA SER A 172 6.76 31.36 17.86
C SER A 172 6.62 29.86 17.59
N ILE A 173 7.29 29.01 18.39
CA ILE A 173 7.24 27.56 18.24
C ILE A 173 5.86 27.08 18.68
N ASN A 174 5.43 27.45 19.88
CA ASN A 174 4.14 27.07 20.43
C ASN A 174 2.97 27.60 19.58
N MET A 175 3.07 28.80 19.02
CA MET A 175 2.07 29.34 18.09
C MET A 175 2.00 28.54 16.78
N MET A 176 3.14 28.12 16.22
CA MET A 176 3.17 27.25 15.04
C MET A 176 2.46 25.92 15.34
N PHE A 177 2.78 25.27 16.46
CA PHE A 177 2.14 24.01 16.85
C PHE A 177 0.66 24.17 17.14
N LEU A 178 0.25 25.26 17.80
CA LEU A 178 -1.15 25.57 18.04
C LEU A 178 -1.94 25.64 16.72
N ILE A 179 -1.42 26.35 15.72
CA ILE A 179 -2.02 26.43 14.38
C ILE A 179 -2.12 25.04 13.73
N LEU A 180 -1.05 24.24 13.81
CA LEU A 180 -1.04 22.88 13.26
C LEU A 180 -2.10 21.97 13.92
N PHE A 181 -2.24 22.00 15.25
CA PHE A 181 -3.25 21.21 15.95
C PHE A 181 -4.67 21.69 15.66
N VAL A 182 -4.90 23.00 15.57
CA VAL A 182 -6.21 23.54 15.15
C VAL A 182 -6.53 23.09 13.72
N PHE A 183 -5.55 23.11 12.81
CA PHE A 183 -5.74 22.65 11.44
C PHE A 183 -6.08 21.16 11.37
N LEU A 184 -5.49 20.32 12.23
CA LEU A 184 -5.87 18.90 12.34
C LEU A 184 -7.35 18.74 12.75
N LEU A 185 -7.80 19.45 13.79
CA LEU A 185 -9.20 19.37 14.24
C LEU A 185 -10.18 19.91 13.19
N VAL A 186 -9.86 21.02 12.52
CA VAL A 186 -10.68 21.56 11.42
C VAL A 186 -10.72 20.60 10.24
N SER A 187 -9.59 19.94 9.95
CA SER A 187 -9.54 18.90 8.93
C SER A 187 -10.47 17.74 9.30
N LEU A 188 -10.46 17.27 10.56
CA LEU A 188 -11.35 16.20 11.03
C LEU A 188 -12.83 16.56 10.83
N ILE A 189 -13.23 17.78 11.20
CA ILE A 189 -14.60 18.27 10.95
C ILE A 189 -14.93 18.22 9.46
N SER A 190 -13.98 18.66 8.63
CA SER A 190 -14.13 18.65 7.17
C SER A 190 -14.28 17.23 6.62
N PHE A 191 -13.55 16.24 7.15
CA PHE A 191 -13.73 14.82 6.79
C PHE A 191 -15.13 14.31 7.12
N PHE A 192 -15.68 14.64 8.29
CA PHE A 192 -17.06 14.27 8.62
C PHE A 192 -18.07 14.91 7.68
N ILE A 193 -17.89 16.19 7.33
CA ILE A 193 -18.74 16.90 6.37
C ILE A 193 -18.68 16.21 5.00
N ILE A 194 -17.48 15.92 4.48
CA ILE A 194 -17.31 15.26 3.17
C ILE A 194 -18.00 13.89 3.15
N ASN A 195 -17.86 13.10 4.22
CA ASN A 195 -18.53 11.80 4.33
C ASN A 195 -20.06 11.94 4.46
N LEU A 196 -20.55 12.95 5.19
CA LEU A 196 -21.97 13.20 5.35
C LEU A 196 -22.66 13.53 4.01
N PHE A 197 -21.99 14.31 3.18
CA PHE A 197 -22.51 14.73 1.87
C PHE A 197 -22.09 13.82 0.72
N TYR A 198 -21.39 12.71 1.00
CA TYR A 198 -20.95 11.72 0.00
C TYR A 198 -20.18 12.31 -1.19
N ILE A 199 -19.42 13.38 -0.96
CA ILE A 199 -18.88 14.22 -2.05
C ILE A 199 -17.68 13.56 -2.74
N ASN A 200 -16.71 13.03 -1.97
CA ASN A 200 -15.46 12.53 -2.55
C ASN A 200 -14.73 11.54 -1.62
N TYR A 201 -14.89 10.24 -1.87
CA TYR A 201 -14.22 9.20 -1.09
C TYR A 201 -12.70 9.12 -1.30
N LYS A 202 -12.18 9.55 -2.47
CA LYS A 202 -10.73 9.65 -2.70
C LYS A 202 -10.13 10.70 -1.75
N LEU A 203 -10.75 11.88 -1.67
CA LEU A 203 -10.33 12.93 -0.74
C LEU A 203 -10.46 12.48 0.73
N ALA A 204 -11.55 11.78 1.07
CA ALA A 204 -11.73 11.19 2.40
C ALA A 204 -10.60 10.21 2.76
N SER A 205 -10.12 9.39 1.81
CA SER A 205 -9.01 8.46 2.06
C SER A 205 -7.68 9.15 2.38
N VAL A 206 -7.40 10.31 1.76
CA VAL A 206 -6.22 11.12 2.07
C VAL A 206 -6.28 11.64 3.51
N PHE A 207 -7.46 12.11 3.95
CA PHE A 207 -7.67 12.57 5.31
C PHE A 207 -7.41 11.48 6.35
N VAL A 208 -7.90 10.25 6.12
CA VAL A 208 -7.67 9.12 7.05
C VAL A 208 -6.17 8.83 7.23
N VAL A 209 -5.38 8.90 6.16
CA VAL A 209 -3.92 8.73 6.24
C VAL A 209 -3.28 9.86 7.06
N ILE A 210 -3.68 11.11 6.82
CA ILE A 210 -3.19 12.27 7.58
C ILE A 210 -3.49 12.10 9.08
N TYR A 211 -4.71 11.69 9.45
CA TYR A 211 -5.10 11.52 10.86
C TYR A 211 -4.34 10.42 11.57
N PHE A 212 -3.97 9.36 10.85
CA PHE A 212 -3.19 8.29 11.46
C PHE A 212 -1.75 8.72 11.80
N TYR A 213 -1.14 9.57 10.96
CA TYR A 213 0.29 9.93 11.10
C TYR A 213 0.54 11.28 11.76
N ALA A 214 -0.18 12.33 11.35
CA ALA A 214 0.15 13.71 11.68
C ALA A 214 0.11 14.03 13.19
N PRO A 215 -0.89 13.58 13.98
CA PRO A 215 -0.94 13.89 15.41
C PRO A 215 0.31 13.41 16.17
N ASN A 216 0.76 12.18 15.91
CA ASN A 216 1.93 11.58 16.54
C ASN A 216 3.24 12.27 16.12
N ILE A 217 3.37 12.64 14.83
CA ILE A 217 4.52 13.40 14.31
C ILE A 217 4.61 14.75 15.02
N ILE A 218 3.51 15.51 15.00
CA ILE A 218 3.45 16.88 15.53
C ILE A 218 3.67 16.87 17.06
N GLN A 219 3.07 15.92 17.79
CA GLN A 219 3.31 15.72 19.22
C GLN A 219 4.80 15.48 19.51
N THR A 220 5.43 14.58 18.77
CA THR A 220 6.85 14.24 19.01
C THR A 220 7.75 15.44 18.76
N LEU A 221 7.51 16.18 17.68
CA LEU A 221 8.25 17.39 17.35
C LEU A 221 8.05 18.50 18.39
N LEU A 222 6.83 18.67 18.92
CA LEU A 222 6.57 19.62 20.00
C LEU A 222 7.36 19.23 21.26
N ILE A 223 7.33 17.95 21.63
CA ILE A 223 7.98 17.44 22.84
C ILE A 223 9.49 17.66 22.78
N ILE A 224 10.15 17.27 21.70
CA ILE A 224 11.61 17.41 21.58
C ILE A 224 12.05 18.86 21.49
N LEU A 225 11.19 19.77 21.02
CA LEU A 225 11.51 21.19 20.95
C LEU A 225 11.34 21.89 22.31
N ASN A 226 10.27 21.59 23.04
CA ASN A 226 9.93 22.29 24.29
C ASN A 226 10.46 21.62 25.56
N TRP A 227 10.60 20.29 25.55
CA TRP A 227 11.03 19.51 26.72
C TRP A 227 12.12 18.49 26.35
N PRO A 228 13.25 18.94 25.79
CA PRO A 228 14.35 18.05 25.46
C PRO A 228 15.15 17.63 26.71
N ILE A 229 15.23 16.32 26.96
CA ILE A 229 15.96 15.80 28.11
C ILE A 229 17.47 15.92 27.94
N ASN A 230 18.01 15.46 26.82
CA ASN A 230 19.41 15.57 26.42
C ASN A 230 19.56 15.22 24.93
N PHE A 231 20.79 15.33 24.42
CA PHE A 231 21.15 15.00 23.03
C PHE A 231 20.71 13.60 22.58
N TYR A 232 20.99 12.58 23.39
CA TYR A 232 20.67 11.19 23.06
C TYR A 232 19.16 10.95 23.04
N PHE A 233 18.41 11.61 23.90
CA PHE A 233 16.95 11.55 23.92
C PHE A 233 16.36 12.10 22.62
N VAL A 234 16.79 13.29 22.17
CA VAL A 234 16.30 13.87 20.90
C VAL A 234 16.63 12.95 19.72
N LYS A 235 17.87 12.42 19.67
CA LYS A 235 18.26 11.43 18.65
C LYS A 235 17.39 10.17 18.68
N ALA A 236 17.13 9.62 19.86
CA ALA A 236 16.30 8.44 20.01
C ALA A 236 14.85 8.70 19.56
N CYS A 237 14.26 9.82 19.95
CA CYS A 237 12.91 10.22 19.53
C CYS A 237 12.79 10.33 18.01
N VAL A 238 13.75 11.02 17.37
CA VAL A 238 13.78 11.15 15.91
C VAL A 238 13.99 9.79 15.24
N PHE A 239 14.93 8.98 15.74
CA PHE A 239 15.18 7.64 15.22
C PHE A 239 13.94 6.75 15.28
N ILE A 240 13.27 6.69 16.43
CA ILE A 240 12.06 5.91 16.64
C ILE A 240 10.92 6.43 15.74
N LEU A 241 10.76 7.75 15.65
CA LEU A 241 9.75 8.37 14.79
C LEU A 241 9.96 7.98 13.33
N VAL A 242 11.16 8.22 12.78
CA VAL A 242 11.46 7.92 11.38
C VAL A 242 11.37 6.42 11.11
N LEU A 243 11.91 5.56 11.98
CA LEU A 243 11.81 4.12 11.83
C LEU A 243 10.35 3.65 11.80
N SER A 244 9.51 4.17 12.70
CA SER A 244 8.07 3.87 12.73
C SER A 244 7.39 4.32 11.43
N LEU A 245 7.65 5.55 10.98
CA LEU A 245 7.07 6.09 9.75
C LEU A 245 7.51 5.32 8.52
N THR A 246 8.80 5.04 8.36
CA THR A 246 9.33 4.27 7.23
C THR A 246 8.69 2.90 7.14
N ARG A 247 8.59 2.18 8.28
CA ARG A 247 7.97 0.86 8.31
C ARG A 247 6.49 0.92 7.99
N ASN A 248 5.79 1.88 8.57
CA ASN A 248 4.36 2.06 8.35
C ASN A 248 4.03 2.49 6.90
N VAL A 249 4.82 3.38 6.29
CA VAL A 249 4.69 3.81 4.90
C VAL A 249 4.99 2.65 3.93
N SER A 250 5.92 1.76 4.27
CA SER A 250 6.22 0.58 3.43
C SER A 250 5.00 -0.34 3.23
N TYR A 251 4.03 -0.33 4.15
CA TYR A 251 2.78 -1.09 4.03
C TYR A 251 1.72 -0.44 3.11
N PHE A 252 1.99 0.78 2.64
CA PHE A 252 1.18 1.41 1.58
C PHE A 252 1.72 1.05 0.21
N THR A 253 3.04 1.15 0.02
CA THR A 253 3.72 0.75 -1.22
C THR A 253 3.56 -0.75 -1.45
N ASP A 254 3.90 -1.55 -0.43
CA ASP A 254 3.77 -3.00 -0.44
C ASP A 254 2.57 -3.46 0.38
N LYS A 255 1.90 -4.53 -0.06
CA LYS A 255 0.79 -5.09 0.73
C LYS A 255 1.34 -5.70 2.02
N VAL A 256 0.69 -5.43 3.16
CA VAL A 256 0.97 -6.13 4.43
C VAL A 256 0.92 -7.65 4.20
N PRO A 257 1.99 -8.41 4.50
CA PRO A 257 2.00 -9.84 4.25
C PRO A 257 0.91 -10.57 5.02
N ASN A 258 0.18 -11.46 4.34
CA ASN A 258 -0.93 -12.22 4.93
C ASN A 258 -0.49 -13.10 6.12
N GLU A 259 0.79 -13.46 6.20
CA GLU A 259 1.32 -14.30 7.27
C GLU A 259 1.67 -13.54 8.55
N PHE A 260 1.65 -12.20 8.51
CA PHE A 260 1.98 -11.37 9.65
C PHE A 260 0.96 -11.55 10.78
N LEU A 261 1.46 -11.51 12.01
CA LEU A 261 0.62 -11.42 13.21
C LEU A 261 -0.24 -10.16 13.13
N ALA A 262 -1.54 -10.31 13.38
CA ALA A 262 -2.53 -9.23 13.35
C ALA A 262 -2.45 -8.39 14.64
N THR A 263 -1.35 -7.66 14.85
CA THR A 263 -1.22 -6.69 15.94
C THR A 263 -2.08 -5.44 15.67
N SER A 264 -2.23 -4.56 16.66
CA SER A 264 -3.15 -3.42 16.56
C SER A 264 -2.73 -2.43 15.46
N THR A 265 -1.44 -2.15 15.34
CA THR A 265 -0.84 -1.35 14.28
C THR A 265 -0.90 -2.09 12.95
N THR A 266 -0.52 -3.37 12.87
CA THR A 266 -0.54 -4.10 11.58
C THR A 266 -1.96 -4.27 11.04
N LEU A 267 -2.97 -4.50 11.88
CA LEU A 267 -4.39 -4.48 11.50
C LEU A 267 -4.82 -3.12 10.98
N THR A 268 -4.39 -2.05 11.64
CA THR A 268 -4.72 -0.69 11.23
C THR A 268 -4.10 -0.36 9.88
N GLN A 269 -2.82 -0.71 9.69
CA GLN A 269 -2.10 -0.53 8.43
C GLN A 269 -2.72 -1.35 7.29
N ALA A 270 -3.06 -2.61 7.53
CA ALA A 270 -3.72 -3.46 6.54
C ALA A 270 -5.10 -2.90 6.13
N SER A 271 -5.89 -2.43 7.11
CA SER A 271 -7.19 -1.80 6.87
C SER A 271 -7.05 -0.50 6.09
N LEU A 272 -6.09 0.35 6.48
CA LEU A 272 -5.85 1.66 5.87
C LEU A 272 -5.34 1.52 4.44
N SER A 273 -4.38 0.62 4.21
CA SER A 273 -3.87 0.29 2.87
C SER A 273 -4.98 -0.28 1.98
N MET A 274 -5.85 -1.15 2.51
CA MET A 274 -7.00 -1.68 1.77
C MET A 274 -8.00 -0.57 1.41
N TYR A 275 -8.33 0.30 2.37
CA TYR A 275 -9.26 1.42 2.17
C TYR A 275 -8.74 2.39 1.12
N VAL A 276 -7.47 2.81 1.21
CA VAL A 276 -6.84 3.69 0.21
C VAL A 276 -6.81 3.00 -1.15
N ARG A 277 -6.32 1.76 -1.23
CA ARG A 277 -6.27 1.01 -2.49
C ARG A 277 -7.64 0.87 -3.15
N SER A 278 -8.72 0.66 -2.40
CA SER A 278 -10.06 0.56 -2.98
C SER A 278 -10.55 1.87 -3.61
N GLN A 279 -10.07 3.02 -3.12
CA GLN A 279 -10.43 4.33 -3.69
C GLN A 279 -9.59 4.69 -4.92
N PHE A 280 -8.38 4.14 -5.03
CA PHE A 280 -7.43 4.41 -6.13
C PHE A 280 -7.27 3.25 -7.12
N SER A 281 -7.88 2.09 -6.86
CA SER A 281 -7.98 0.99 -7.82
C SER A 281 -8.96 1.41 -8.91
N ASN A 282 -8.41 1.66 -10.11
CA ASN A 282 -9.12 2.21 -11.26
C ASN A 282 -10.36 1.37 -11.65
N GLU A 283 -11.53 1.73 -11.14
CA GLU A 283 -12.81 1.37 -11.78
C GLU A 283 -12.85 1.95 -13.20
N ASP A 284 -12.32 3.16 -13.39
CA ASP A 284 -12.26 3.85 -14.69
C ASP A 284 -11.40 3.13 -15.75
N GLN A 285 -10.32 2.43 -15.38
CA GLN A 285 -9.52 1.68 -16.36
C GLN A 285 -10.14 0.32 -16.68
N LYS A 286 -10.87 -0.28 -15.74
CA LYS A 286 -11.52 -1.56 -15.97
C LYS A 286 -12.67 -1.40 -16.97
N GLU A 287 -13.44 -0.32 -16.86
CA GLU A 287 -14.52 0.01 -17.82
C GLU A 287 -13.95 0.35 -19.22
N ILE A 288 -12.87 1.13 -19.30
CA ILE A 288 -12.20 1.44 -20.58
C ILE A 288 -11.56 0.19 -21.21
N ILE A 289 -11.01 -0.72 -20.41
CA ILE A 289 -10.42 -1.97 -20.90
C ILE A 289 -11.52 -2.94 -21.33
N ASP A 290 -12.61 -3.06 -20.57
CA ASP A 290 -13.76 -3.91 -20.92
C ASP A 290 -14.45 -3.38 -22.20
N GLU A 291 -14.63 -2.07 -22.35
CA GLU A 291 -15.17 -1.44 -23.57
C GLU A 291 -14.25 -1.67 -24.78
N LYS A 292 -12.93 -1.52 -24.61
CA LYS A 292 -11.95 -1.82 -25.68
C LYS A 292 -11.86 -3.30 -26.02
N ILE A 293 -12.03 -4.19 -25.05
CA ILE A 293 -12.08 -5.65 -25.29
C ILE A 293 -13.35 -6.01 -26.06
N ASP A 294 -14.48 -5.38 -25.76
CA ASP A 294 -15.74 -5.62 -26.48
C ASP A 294 -15.77 -4.99 -27.88
N GLU A 295 -15.09 -3.85 -28.09
CA GLU A 295 -14.84 -3.27 -29.41
C GLU A 295 -13.88 -4.14 -30.24
N MET A 296 -12.83 -4.68 -29.60
CA MET A 296 -11.89 -5.61 -30.23
C MET A 296 -12.55 -6.94 -30.62
N LYS A 297 -13.44 -7.49 -29.78
CA LYS A 297 -14.22 -8.68 -30.14
C LYS A 297 -15.15 -8.44 -31.32
N ARG A 298 -15.86 -7.31 -31.35
CA ARG A 298 -16.74 -6.96 -32.48
C ARG A 298 -15.97 -6.81 -33.79
N SER A 299 -14.81 -6.17 -33.76
CA SER A 299 -13.96 -6.03 -34.96
C SER A 299 -13.33 -7.36 -35.41
N MET A 300 -13.03 -8.29 -34.48
CA MET A 300 -12.60 -9.64 -34.83
C MET A 300 -13.74 -10.44 -35.48
N ASP A 301 -14.96 -10.41 -34.93
CA ASP A 301 -16.12 -11.11 -35.50
C ASP A 301 -16.49 -10.58 -36.90
N GLU A 302 -16.33 -9.27 -37.14
CA GLU A 302 -16.55 -8.65 -38.46
C GLU A 302 -15.45 -9.03 -39.47
N ASN A 303 -14.19 -9.09 -39.03
CA ASN A 303 -13.09 -9.55 -39.87
C ASN A 303 -13.19 -11.04 -40.22
N ASP A 304 -13.65 -11.88 -39.29
CA ASP A 304 -13.89 -13.31 -39.56
C ASP A 304 -14.99 -13.50 -40.61
N LYS A 305 -16.09 -12.75 -40.50
CA LYS A 305 -17.16 -12.75 -41.54
C LYS A 305 -16.64 -12.30 -42.90
N ASN A 306 -15.89 -11.19 -42.95
CA ASN A 306 -15.30 -10.71 -44.20
C ASN A 306 -14.31 -11.73 -44.79
N THR A 307 -13.56 -12.44 -43.94
CA THR A 307 -12.63 -13.49 -44.37
C THR A 307 -13.36 -14.70 -44.95
N ASP A 308 -14.49 -15.08 -44.35
CA ASP A 308 -15.32 -16.17 -44.87
C ASP A 308 -16.03 -15.79 -46.17
N GLU A 309 -16.50 -14.55 -46.31
CA GLU A 309 -17.02 -14.02 -47.59
C GLU A 309 -15.95 -14.00 -48.68
N ILE A 310 -14.72 -13.60 -48.35
CA ILE A 310 -13.58 -13.65 -49.29
C ILE A 310 -13.30 -15.09 -49.72
N LYS A 311 -13.28 -16.06 -48.79
CA LYS A 311 -13.10 -17.48 -49.13
C LYS A 311 -14.19 -17.99 -50.06
N ILE A 312 -15.45 -17.69 -49.78
CA ILE A 312 -16.57 -18.09 -50.66
C ILE A 312 -16.39 -17.50 -52.06
N SER A 313 -16.01 -16.21 -52.15
CA SER A 313 -15.78 -15.55 -53.44
C SER A 313 -14.57 -16.13 -54.20
N MET A 314 -13.55 -16.62 -53.50
CA MET A 314 -12.40 -17.28 -54.11
C MET A 314 -12.78 -18.68 -54.63
N ASP A 315 -13.53 -19.46 -53.84
CA ASP A 315 -14.02 -20.78 -54.25
C ASP A 315 -14.94 -20.68 -55.49
N GLU A 316 -15.77 -19.63 -55.59
CA GLU A 316 -16.58 -19.36 -56.77
C GLU A 316 -15.73 -18.99 -58.00
N LYS A 317 -14.69 -18.16 -57.81
CA LYS A 317 -13.74 -17.81 -58.89
C LYS A 317 -12.97 -19.03 -59.39
N ASP A 318 -12.52 -19.90 -58.48
CA ASP A 318 -11.82 -21.12 -58.85
C ASP A 318 -12.71 -22.07 -59.66
N LYS A 319 -13.99 -22.23 -59.25
CA LYS A 319 -14.97 -22.99 -60.04
C LYS A 319 -15.19 -22.41 -61.44
N HIS A 320 -15.36 -21.08 -61.54
CA HIS A 320 -15.55 -20.42 -62.83
C HIS A 320 -14.31 -20.54 -63.73
N MET A 321 -13.10 -20.47 -63.14
CA MET A 321 -11.84 -20.66 -63.85
C MET A 321 -11.71 -22.09 -64.40
N ASP A 322 -12.09 -23.10 -63.61
CA ASP A 322 -12.06 -24.50 -64.03
C ASP A 322 -13.10 -24.80 -65.12
N GLU A 323 -14.28 -24.20 -65.04
CA GLU A 323 -15.31 -24.28 -66.09
C GLU A 323 -14.84 -23.61 -67.39
N MET A 324 -14.25 -22.42 -67.30
CA MET A 324 -13.67 -21.71 -68.45
C MET A 324 -12.55 -22.51 -69.11
N LYS A 325 -11.66 -23.12 -68.31
CA LYS A 325 -10.60 -24.01 -68.82
C LYS A 325 -11.18 -25.23 -69.55
N ARG A 326 -12.23 -25.85 -69.02
CA ARG A 326 -12.92 -26.97 -69.69
C ARG A 326 -13.51 -26.54 -71.03
N LEU A 327 -14.26 -25.44 -71.07
CA LEU A 327 -14.88 -24.94 -72.29
C LEU A 327 -13.83 -24.60 -73.36
N MET A 328 -12.75 -23.90 -72.99
CA MET A 328 -11.65 -23.62 -73.91
C MET A 328 -11.00 -24.89 -74.45
N MET A 329 -10.79 -25.91 -73.60
CA MET A 329 -10.18 -27.16 -74.02
C MET A 329 -11.10 -27.95 -74.97
N ASP A 330 -12.40 -27.96 -74.72
CA ASP A 330 -13.39 -28.61 -75.59
C ASP A 330 -13.51 -27.91 -76.94
N GLU A 331 -13.51 -26.58 -76.96
CA GLU A 331 -13.55 -25.78 -78.18
C GLU A 331 -12.26 -25.93 -79.00
N MET A 332 -11.11 -25.91 -78.34
CA MET A 332 -9.81 -26.16 -78.98
C MET A 332 -9.73 -27.57 -79.58
N LYS A 333 -10.25 -28.58 -78.87
CA LYS A 333 -10.34 -29.96 -79.37
C LYS A 333 -11.24 -30.06 -80.59
N LYS A 334 -12.40 -29.41 -80.55
CA LYS A 334 -13.35 -29.36 -81.69
C LYS A 334 -12.73 -28.67 -82.91
N SER A 335 -12.07 -27.53 -82.71
CA SER A 335 -11.35 -26.80 -83.77
C SER A 335 -10.24 -27.66 -84.39
N MET A 336 -9.48 -28.39 -83.57
CA MET A 336 -8.43 -29.29 -84.03
C MET A 336 -8.98 -30.48 -84.82
N ASP A 337 -10.11 -31.06 -84.39
CA ASP A 337 -10.79 -32.14 -85.12
C ASP A 337 -11.34 -31.65 -86.47
N GLU A 338 -11.84 -30.42 -86.53
CA GLU A 338 -12.35 -29.79 -87.75
C GLU A 338 -11.22 -29.46 -88.73
N MET A 339 -10.10 -28.89 -88.24
CA MET A 339 -8.88 -28.68 -89.02
C MET A 339 -8.34 -30.00 -89.57
N LYS A 340 -8.32 -31.06 -88.75
CA LYS A 340 -7.86 -32.39 -89.19
C LYS A 340 -8.74 -32.98 -90.29
N ARG A 341 -10.06 -32.77 -90.24
CA ARG A 341 -10.98 -33.18 -91.32
C ARG A 341 -10.75 -32.37 -92.59
N SER A 342 -10.69 -31.04 -92.50
CA SER A 342 -10.50 -30.19 -93.68
C SER A 342 -9.19 -30.52 -94.40
N MET A 343 -8.11 -30.71 -93.63
CA MET A 343 -6.80 -31.08 -94.18
C MET A 343 -6.82 -32.47 -94.83
N MET A 344 -7.58 -33.42 -94.27
CA MET A 344 -7.74 -34.76 -94.85
C MET A 344 -8.59 -34.73 -96.14
N ASP A 345 -9.61 -33.89 -96.19
CA ASP A 345 -10.46 -33.70 -97.38
C ASP A 345 -9.70 -32.97 -98.49
N GLU A 346 -8.91 -31.96 -98.14
CA GLU A 346 -8.03 -31.25 -99.07
C GLU A 346 -6.94 -32.19 -99.62
N MET A 347 -6.31 -33.01 -98.76
CA MET A 347 -5.34 -34.02 -99.19
C MET A 347 -5.97 -35.07 -100.12
N LYS A 348 -7.19 -35.53 -99.84
CA LYS A 348 -7.93 -36.44 -100.74
C LYS A 348 -8.20 -35.78 -102.09
N ASN A 349 -8.59 -34.50 -102.11
CA ASN A 349 -8.84 -33.76 -103.34
C ASN A 349 -7.55 -33.58 -104.15
N SER A 350 -6.43 -33.20 -103.52
CA SER A 350 -5.13 -33.11 -104.18
C SER A 350 -4.66 -34.45 -104.74
N ILE A 351 -4.87 -35.57 -104.03
CA ILE A 351 -4.58 -36.92 -104.53
C ILE A 351 -5.44 -37.25 -105.76
N ASN A 352 -6.73 -36.88 -105.74
CA ASN A 352 -7.63 -37.11 -106.87
C ASN A 352 -7.26 -36.26 -108.09
N GLU A 353 -6.83 -35.01 -107.90
CA GLU A 353 -6.32 -34.17 -108.98
C GLU A 353 -5.02 -34.71 -109.57
N MET A 354 -4.07 -35.16 -108.73
CA MET A 354 -2.83 -35.80 -109.20
C MET A 354 -3.12 -37.06 -110.03
N LYS A 355 -4.13 -37.86 -109.65
CA LYS A 355 -4.56 -39.04 -110.42
C LYS A 355 -5.26 -38.70 -111.74
N LYS A 356 -5.80 -37.49 -111.89
CA LYS A 356 -6.52 -37.06 -113.10
C LYS A 356 -5.58 -36.47 -114.16
N ASN A 357 -4.39 -36.04 -113.73
CA ASN A 357 -3.35 -35.43 -114.56
C ASN A 357 -2.15 -36.36 -114.86
N SER A 358 -2.24 -37.66 -114.53
CA SER A 358 -1.29 -38.71 -114.95
C SER A 358 -2.00 -39.69 -115.87
#